data_AF-A0A7L2WWS3-F1
#
_entry.id   AF-A0A7L2WWS3-F1
#
_cell.length_a   1.000
_cell.length_b   1.000
_cell.length_c   1.000
_cell.angle_alpha   90.00
_cell.angle_beta   90.00
_cell.angle_gamma   90.00
#
_symmetry.space_group_name_H-M   'P 1'
#
loop_
_entity.id
_entity.type
_entity.pdbx_description
1 polymer ?
#
loop_
_entity_poly.entity_id
_entity_poly.type
_entity_poly.pdbx_seq_one_letter_code
_entity_poly.pdbx_strand_id
1 'polypeptide(L)'
;VSQNKDGSYTGFIKVQLKLVRPVSVPATKRVPSLQAGRQGPRTQGVKRRTSFYLPKGTVKHLHILSHTRASEVIDALLRKFTVVDNPRKFALFERSEKDEQ
;
A
#
# COMPACT_ATOMS: atom_id res chain seq x y z
N VAL A 1 -9.90 14.91 16.99
CA VAL A 1 -11.06 14.50 16.17
C VAL A 1 -11.90 15.73 15.91
N SER A 2 -12.41 15.92 14.70
CA SER A 2 -13.29 17.04 14.32
C SER A 2 -14.69 16.50 14.02
N GLN A 3 -15.73 17.20 14.47
CA GLN A 3 -17.11 16.86 14.19
C GLN A 3 -17.67 17.76 13.09
N ASN A 4 -18.36 17.17 12.13
CA ASN A 4 -19.02 17.86 11.02
C ASN A 4 -20.48 18.16 11.37
N LYS A 5 -21.11 19.08 10.63
CA LYS A 5 -22.51 19.50 10.85
C LYS A 5 -23.52 18.37 10.66
N ASP A 6 -23.17 17.36 9.87
CA ASP A 6 -23.97 16.16 9.59
C ASP A 6 -23.80 15.05 10.66
N GLY A 7 -23.04 15.32 11.73
CA GLY A 7 -22.76 14.35 12.79
C GLY A 7 -21.65 13.35 12.44
N SER A 8 -21.05 13.43 11.25
CA SER A 8 -19.87 12.63 10.92
C SER A 8 -18.62 13.19 11.61
N TYR A 9 -17.62 12.34 11.81
CA TYR A 9 -16.36 12.73 12.42
C TYR A 9 -15.21 12.52 11.46
N THR A 10 -14.18 13.35 11.56
CA THR A 10 -12.91 13.18 10.86
C THR A 10 -11.75 13.24 11.83
N GLY A 11 -10.64 12.60 11.47
CA GLY A 11 -9.47 12.56 12.34
C GLY A 11 -8.29 11.87 11.69
N PHE A 12 -7.20 11.78 12.44
CA PHE A 12 -5.99 11.11 11.97
C PHE A 12 -5.80 9.78 12.69
N ILE A 13 -5.36 8.77 11.94
CA ILE A 13 -4.83 7.51 12.48
C ILE A 13 -3.38 7.33 12.04
N LYS A 14 -2.60 6.64 12.88
CA LYS A 14 -1.24 6.21 12.57
C LYS A 14 -1.25 4.72 12.24
N VAL A 15 -0.93 4.37 11.00
CA VAL A 15 -0.85 2.97 10.57
C VAL A 15 0.61 2.58 10.40
N GLN A 16 1.04 1.54 11.12
CA GLN A 16 2.36 0.95 10.98
C GLN A 16 2.29 -0.26 10.04
N LEU A 17 3.13 -0.28 9.01
CA LEU A 17 3.21 -1.38 8.05
C LEU A 17 4.25 -2.40 8.54
N LYS A 18 3.77 -3.48 9.16
CA LYS A 18 4.58 -4.62 9.62
C LYS A 18 4.51 -5.78 8.63
N LEU A 19 5.13 -5.62 7.46
CA LEU A 19 5.17 -6.67 6.42
C LEU A 19 6.51 -7.41 6.47
N VAL A 20 6.47 -8.72 6.72
CA VAL A 20 7.68 -9.58 6.80
C VAL A 20 8.02 -10.27 5.47
N ARG A 21 7.06 -10.32 4.55
CA ARG A 21 7.23 -10.87 3.19
C ARG A 21 7.45 -9.72 2.21
N PRO A 22 8.22 -9.94 1.13
CA PRO A 22 8.37 -8.94 0.09
C PRO A 22 7.03 -8.66 -0.59
N VAL A 23 6.85 -7.42 -1.00
CA VAL A 23 5.70 -6.92 -1.76
C VAL A 23 6.06 -6.73 -3.22
N SER A 24 5.09 -6.89 -4.11
CA SER A 24 5.22 -6.65 -5.53
C SER A 24 5.00 -5.18 -5.83
N VAL A 25 5.89 -4.56 -6.57
CA VAL A 25 5.73 -3.21 -7.13
C VAL A 25 5.86 -3.26 -8.67
N PRO A 26 5.36 -2.26 -9.41
CA PRO A 26 5.59 -2.16 -10.84
C PRO A 26 7.09 -2.12 -11.15
N ALA A 27 7.54 -2.84 -12.18
CA ALA A 27 8.91 -2.67 -12.66
C ALA A 27 9.08 -1.22 -13.14
N THR A 28 10.10 -0.52 -12.62
CA THR A 28 10.53 0.76 -13.17
C THR A 28 10.84 0.56 -14.66
N LYS A 29 10.27 1.39 -15.53
CA LYS A 29 10.58 1.37 -16.97
C LYS A 29 12.09 1.46 -17.11
N ARG A 30 12.74 0.37 -17.53
CA ARG A 30 14.16 0.43 -17.90
C ARG A 30 14.27 1.46 -19.02
N VAL A 31 15.24 2.37 -18.91
CA VAL A 31 15.73 3.12 -20.06
C VAL A 31 15.97 2.13 -21.21
N PRO A 32 15.54 2.42 -22.45
CA PRO A 32 15.79 1.53 -23.55
C PRO A 32 17.31 1.36 -23.69
N SER A 33 17.82 0.19 -23.32
CA SER A 33 19.17 -0.20 -23.71
C SER A 33 19.19 -0.25 -25.25
N LEU A 34 20.22 0.31 -25.87
CA LEU A 34 20.43 0.47 -27.33
C LEU A 34 20.52 -0.86 -28.13
N GLN A 35 19.97 -1.96 -27.63
CA GLN A 35 19.91 -3.25 -28.34
C GLN A 35 18.45 -3.58 -28.64
N ALA A 36 17.85 -2.77 -29.51
CA ALA A 36 16.61 -3.11 -30.20
C ALA A 36 16.94 -4.11 -31.32
N GLY A 37 17.06 -5.39 -30.97
CA GLY A 37 17.42 -6.45 -31.91
C GLY A 37 16.71 -7.76 -31.60
N ARG A 38 15.39 -7.80 -31.91
CA ARG A 38 14.54 -8.96 -32.29
C ARG A 38 13.12 -8.79 -31.74
N GLN A 39 12.23 -8.31 -32.61
CA GLN A 39 10.80 -8.28 -32.39
C GLN A 39 10.25 -9.71 -32.55
N GLY A 40 10.00 -10.39 -31.43
CA GLY A 40 9.13 -11.57 -31.37
C GLY A 40 7.66 -11.15 -31.19
N PRO A 41 6.69 -12.03 -31.51
CA PRO A 41 5.28 -11.69 -31.54
C PRO A 41 4.79 -11.21 -30.18
N ARG A 42 4.09 -10.08 -30.20
CA ARG A 42 3.65 -9.31 -29.02
C ARG A 42 2.63 -10.10 -28.21
N THR A 43 3.11 -10.94 -27.29
CA THR A 43 2.29 -11.42 -26.17
C THR A 43 1.86 -10.19 -25.36
N GLN A 44 0.55 -9.96 -25.24
CA GLN A 44 -0.03 -8.88 -24.43
C GLN A 44 0.71 -8.78 -23.09
N GLY A 45 1.24 -7.58 -22.83
CA GLY A 45 2.31 -7.36 -21.86
C GLY A 45 1.97 -7.90 -20.47
N VAL A 46 2.66 -8.99 -20.10
CA VAL A 46 2.80 -9.36 -18.70
C VAL A 46 3.42 -8.15 -18.01
N LYS A 47 2.63 -7.43 -17.21
CA LYS A 47 3.10 -6.29 -16.43
C LYS A 47 4.23 -6.80 -15.55
N ARG A 48 5.48 -6.56 -15.98
CA ARG A 48 6.67 -7.04 -15.27
C ARG A 48 6.61 -6.48 -13.85
N ARG A 49 6.56 -7.37 -12.87
CA ARG A 49 6.54 -7.05 -11.44
C ARG A 49 7.89 -7.40 -10.84
N THR A 50 8.29 -6.63 -9.84
CA THR A 50 9.51 -6.86 -9.06
C THR A 50 9.15 -6.89 -7.59
N SER A 51 9.78 -7.79 -6.83
CA SER A 51 9.54 -7.96 -5.40
C SER A 51 10.52 -7.11 -4.57
N PHE A 52 10.02 -6.35 -3.60
CA PHE A 52 10.81 -5.52 -2.69
C PHE A 52 10.37 -5.73 -1.24
N TYR A 53 11.32 -5.58 -0.32
CA TYR A 53 10.97 -5.40 1.09
C TYR A 53 10.65 -3.93 1.33
N LEU A 54 9.51 -3.67 1.97
CA LEU A 54 9.22 -2.34 2.47
C LEU A 54 10.19 -2.01 3.62
N PRO A 55 10.70 -0.77 3.75
CA PRO A 55 11.57 -0.39 4.86
C PRO A 55 10.94 -0.73 6.21
N LYS A 56 11.73 -1.31 7.12
CA LYS A 56 11.27 -1.60 8.48
C LYS A 56 10.84 -0.30 9.17
N GLY A 57 9.75 -0.38 9.95
CA GLY A 57 9.23 0.79 10.65
C GLY A 57 8.47 1.78 9.76
N THR A 58 8.08 1.40 8.53
CA THR A 58 7.24 2.25 7.69
C THR A 58 5.92 2.57 8.40
N VAL A 59 5.63 3.86 8.51
CA VAL A 59 4.43 4.40 9.14
C VAL A 59 3.77 5.40 8.20
N LYS A 60 2.44 5.44 8.20
CA LYS A 60 1.69 6.49 7.53
C LYS A 60 0.62 7.08 8.44
N HIS A 61 0.56 8.42 8.47
CA HIS A 61 -0.57 9.14 9.05
C HIS A 61 -1.62 9.32 7.98
N LEU A 62 -2.85 8.90 8.27
CA LEU A 62 -4.00 8.97 7.36
C LEU A 62 -5.06 9.85 7.98
N HIS A 63 -5.58 10.79 7.21
CA HIS A 63 -6.82 11.48 7.54
C HIS A 63 -7.99 10.57 7.11
N ILE A 64 -8.89 10.27 8.03
CA ILE A 64 -10.02 9.36 7.83
C ILE A 64 -11.33 10.02 8.25
N LEU A 65 -12.42 9.45 7.77
CA LEU A 65 -13.79 9.79 8.16
C LEU A 65 -14.35 8.67 9.05
N SER A 66 -15.41 8.96 9.79
CA SER A 66 -16.09 8.01 10.67
C SER A 66 -16.64 6.78 9.94
N HIS A 67 -16.89 6.87 8.63
CA HIS A 67 -17.35 5.76 7.79
C HIS A 67 -16.24 5.13 6.94
N THR A 68 -14.96 5.52 7.12
CA THR A 68 -13.84 4.91 6.38
C THR A 68 -13.68 3.45 6.79
N ARG A 69 -13.80 2.51 5.84
CA ARG A 69 -13.66 1.07 6.11
C ARG A 69 -12.20 0.62 6.09
N ALA A 70 -11.92 -0.50 6.76
CA ALA A 70 -10.58 -1.09 6.79
C ALA A 70 -10.04 -1.43 5.38
N SER A 71 -10.92 -1.88 4.46
CA SER A 71 -10.55 -2.14 3.07
C SER A 71 -10.05 -0.89 2.36
N GLU A 72 -10.69 0.26 2.58
CA GLU A 72 -10.31 1.54 2.00
C GLU A 72 -8.94 2.00 2.53
N VAL A 73 -8.68 1.78 3.82
CA VAL A 73 -7.37 2.04 4.43
C VAL A 73 -6.28 1.16 3.79
N ILE A 74 -6.54 -0.14 3.64
CA ILE A 74 -5.61 -1.08 2.99
C ILE A 74 -5.33 -0.63 1.55
N ASP A 75 -6.38 -0.40 0.75
CA ASP A 75 -6.24 0.01 -0.65
C ASP A 75 -5.49 1.33 -0.79
N ALA A 76 -5.74 2.31 0.10
CA ALA A 76 -5.05 3.59 0.09
C ALA A 76 -3.56 3.43 0.42
N LEU A 77 -3.21 2.58 1.40
CA LEU A 77 -1.83 2.30 1.77
C LEU A 77 -1.07 1.56 0.66
N LEU A 78 -1.66 0.52 0.09
CA LEU A 78 -1.03 -0.23 -1.02
C LEU A 78 -0.76 0.70 -2.21
N ARG A 79 -1.73 1.56 -2.58
CA ARG A 79 -1.54 2.59 -3.60
C ARG A 79 -0.43 3.57 -3.24
N LYS A 80 -0.40 4.07 -2.00
CA LYS A 80 0.60 5.05 -1.54
C LYS A 80 2.04 4.53 -1.64
N PHE A 81 2.24 3.24 -1.39
CA PHE A 81 3.54 2.58 -1.48
C PHE A 81 3.74 1.83 -2.80
N THR A 82 2.86 2.04 -3.80
CA THR A 82 2.91 1.40 -5.13
C THR A 82 2.93 -0.13 -5.09
N VAL A 83 2.36 -0.73 -4.04
CA VAL A 83 2.22 -2.18 -3.90
C VAL A 83 1.04 -2.64 -4.76
N VAL A 84 1.28 -3.65 -5.59
CA VAL A 84 0.30 -4.19 -6.55
C VAL A 84 -0.19 -5.59 -6.19
N ASP A 85 0.13 -6.07 -4.99
CA ASP A 85 -0.42 -7.31 -4.43
C ASP A 85 -1.95 -7.24 -4.27
N ASN A 86 -2.56 -8.42 -4.15
CA ASN A 86 -3.99 -8.52 -3.86
C ASN A 86 -4.29 -7.94 -2.46
N PRO A 87 -5.18 -6.95 -2.30
CA PRO A 87 -5.54 -6.36 -1.02
C PRO A 87 -5.99 -7.38 0.03
N ARG A 88 -6.61 -8.50 -0.40
CA ARG A 88 -7.06 -9.58 0.49
C ARG A 88 -5.92 -10.38 1.14
N LYS A 89 -4.66 -10.15 0.75
CA LYS A 89 -3.48 -10.69 1.44
C LYS A 89 -3.09 -9.89 2.67
N PHE A 90 -3.74 -8.75 2.90
CA PHE A 90 -3.44 -7.82 3.98
C PHE A 90 -4.63 -7.71 4.93
N ALA A 91 -4.34 -7.38 6.17
CA ALA A 91 -5.32 -7.12 7.21
C ALA A 91 -4.86 -5.93 8.05
N LEU A 92 -5.82 -5.21 8.61
CA LEU A 92 -5.58 -4.14 9.56
C LEU A 92 -5.83 -4.68 10.96
N PHE A 93 -4.88 -4.49 11.86
CA PHE A 93 -5.00 -4.89 13.26
C PHE A 93 -4.92 -3.65 14.13
N GLU A 94 -5.77 -3.59 15.14
CA GLU A 94 -5.61 -2.67 16.25
C GLU A 94 -4.54 -3.20 17.19
N ARG A 95 -3.67 -2.32 17.67
CA ARG A 95 -2.69 -2.63 18.72
C ARG A 95 -2.94 -1.70 19.88
N SER A 96 -3.51 -2.24 20.95
CA SER A 96 -3.56 -1.60 22.26
C SER A 96 -2.30 -2.05 23.01
N GLU A 97 -1.43 -1.13 23.38
CA GLU A 97 -0.40 -1.43 24.37
C GLU A 97 -1.13 -1.45 25.73
N LYS A 98 -1.15 -2.62 26.39
CA LYS A 98 -1.44 -2.61 27.82
C LYS A 98 -0.24 -1.94 28.47
N ASP A 99 -0.49 -0.97 29.34
CA ASP A 99 0.54 -0.43 30.22
C ASP A 99 1.02 -1.54 31.18
N GLU A 100 1.87 -2.43 30.69
CA GLU A 100 2.69 -3.30 31.51
C GLU A 100 4.08 -2.66 31.55
N GLN A 101 4.27 -1.86 32.61
CA GLN A 101 5.57 -1.33 33.06
C GLN A 101 6.58 -2.46 33.30
#